data_AF-A0A840AN44-F1
#
_entry.id   AF-A0A840AN44-F1
#
_cell.length_a   1.000
_cell.length_b   1.000
_cell.length_c   1.000
_cell.angle_alpha   90.00
_cell.angle_beta   90.00
_cell.angle_gamma   90.00
#
_symmetry.space_group_name_H-M   'P 1'
#
loop_
_entity.id
_entity.type
_entity.pdbx_description
1 polymer ?
#
loop_
_entity_poly.entity_id
_entity_poly.type
_entity_poly.pdbx_seq_one_letter_code
_entity_poly.pdbx_strand_id
1 'polypeptide(L)'
;MSVDTTPLRILLSEAGYRFVEPPILSDASIFLEVAGEDLRRRLYMTTGSDGRELCLRPEFTIPVCMHHLSTGDAHRMADYAYIGPVFRHRPGQIGEFLQAGVESLGRTDRITADADVLALALDSAALYGLSEPDVRVGDSLLFSAVIDALGIAAPWKRRLARAFGDGARLDATLARLSADRASDAPAHAGFLAALDGADHDAAHSVVEDLLSIAGIKSIGGRTPGEIADRFLEQSSLAAGGGLDARATSVIARFRAISGTPDGALAALKTLSTDEKLGIDAALEGFEKRAEGLARRGIDLSKLAFSADFGRRLDYYSGFVFEIHDPAFPAGPVVGGGRYDRLLPALGARAAVPAVGFALWLDRVKGVSA
;
A
#
# COMPACT_ATOMS: atom_id res chain seq x y z
N MET A 1 -10.93 20.52 -20.45
CA MET A 1 -10.67 19.76 -21.69
C MET A 1 -10.89 18.29 -21.36
N SER A 2 -11.72 17.57 -22.13
CA SER A 2 -11.80 16.11 -21.96
C SER A 2 -10.57 15.49 -22.61
N VAL A 3 -9.84 14.65 -21.87
CA VAL A 3 -8.74 13.85 -22.42
C VAL A 3 -9.34 12.75 -23.31
N ASP A 4 -8.83 12.59 -24.53
CA ASP A 4 -9.24 11.47 -25.39
C ASP A 4 -8.76 10.15 -24.77
N THR A 5 -9.69 9.24 -24.51
CA THR A 5 -9.41 7.94 -23.90
C THR A 5 -9.48 6.80 -24.90
N THR A 6 -9.76 7.08 -26.18
CA THR A 6 -9.90 6.08 -27.23
C THR A 6 -8.61 5.28 -27.44
N PRO A 7 -7.42 5.89 -27.58
CA PRO A 7 -6.17 5.14 -27.75
C PRO A 7 -5.87 4.24 -26.56
N LEU A 8 -6.16 4.73 -25.35
CA LEU A 8 -5.97 3.96 -24.12
C LEU A 8 -6.92 2.74 -24.06
N ARG A 9 -8.18 2.91 -24.44
CA ARG A 9 -9.14 1.79 -24.52
C ARG A 9 -8.67 0.70 -25.48
N ILE A 10 -8.12 1.09 -26.63
CA ILE A 10 -7.58 0.14 -27.62
C ILE A 10 -6.39 -0.60 -27.03
N LEU A 11 -5.38 0.13 -26.53
CA LEU A 11 -4.18 -0.45 -25.94
C LEU A 11 -4.50 -1.48 -24.84
N LEU A 12 -5.36 -1.13 -23.89
CA LEU A 12 -5.69 -2.01 -22.77
C LEU A 12 -6.47 -3.26 -23.23
N SER A 13 -7.35 -3.10 -24.24
CA SER A 13 -8.11 -4.23 -24.79
C SER A 13 -7.23 -5.17 -25.60
N GLU A 14 -6.30 -4.65 -26.40
CA GLU A 14 -5.32 -5.44 -27.16
C GLU A 14 -4.34 -6.17 -26.24
N ALA A 15 -4.04 -5.60 -25.07
CA ALA A 15 -3.29 -6.25 -24.01
C ALA A 15 -4.09 -7.34 -23.25
N GLY A 16 -5.37 -7.57 -23.62
CA GLY A 16 -6.21 -8.63 -23.08
C GLY A 16 -7.05 -8.25 -21.85
N TYR A 17 -7.03 -6.99 -21.42
CA TYR A 17 -7.80 -6.55 -20.25
C TYR A 17 -9.25 -6.25 -20.62
N ARG A 18 -10.18 -6.76 -19.80
CA ARG A 18 -11.62 -6.54 -20.00
C ARG A 18 -12.10 -5.32 -19.22
N PHE A 19 -12.75 -4.39 -19.90
CA PHE A 19 -13.35 -3.23 -19.25
C PHE A 19 -14.48 -3.60 -18.28
N VAL A 20 -14.42 -3.04 -17.07
CA VAL A 20 -15.47 -3.12 -16.06
C VAL A 20 -15.81 -1.73 -15.54
N GLU A 21 -17.08 -1.57 -15.14
CA GLU A 21 -17.61 -0.32 -14.61
C GLU A 21 -18.22 -0.58 -13.23
N PRO A 22 -17.39 -0.70 -12.18
CA PRO A 22 -17.90 -0.87 -10.83
C PRO A 22 -18.74 0.35 -10.41
N PRO A 23 -19.66 0.23 -9.43
CA PRO A 23 -20.49 1.34 -8.97
C PRO A 23 -19.68 2.56 -8.49
N ILE A 24 -20.25 3.76 -8.64
CA ILE A 24 -19.66 4.99 -8.09
C ILE A 24 -19.88 5.07 -6.58
N LEU A 25 -21.07 4.71 -6.09
CA LEU A 25 -21.36 4.63 -4.67
C LEU A 25 -20.93 3.26 -4.15
N SER A 26 -20.27 3.25 -3.00
CA SER A 26 -19.82 2.03 -2.33
C SER A 26 -20.02 2.15 -0.82
N ASP A 27 -20.05 1.01 -0.12
CA ASP A 27 -20.07 0.98 1.33
C ASP A 27 -18.79 1.62 1.87
N ALA A 28 -18.94 2.62 2.76
CA ALA A 28 -17.80 3.36 3.27
C ALA A 28 -16.89 2.49 4.14
N SER A 29 -17.44 1.50 4.85
CA SER A 29 -16.68 0.64 5.78
C SER A 29 -15.50 -0.05 5.10
N ILE A 30 -15.71 -0.55 3.87
CA ILE A 30 -14.69 -1.25 3.07
C ILE A 30 -13.43 -0.38 2.88
N PHE A 31 -13.60 0.91 2.60
CA PHE A 31 -12.45 1.82 2.41
C PHE A 31 -11.82 2.22 3.74
N LEU A 32 -12.64 2.39 4.77
CA LEU A 32 -12.17 2.79 6.11
C LEU A 32 -11.30 1.70 6.76
N GLU A 33 -11.60 0.43 6.48
CA GLU A 33 -10.85 -0.73 6.98
C GLU A 33 -9.54 -0.93 6.21
N VAL A 34 -9.56 -0.78 4.88
CA VAL A 34 -8.50 -1.31 4.02
C VAL A 34 -7.57 -0.24 3.44
N ALA A 35 -8.06 0.98 3.23
CA ALA A 35 -7.32 1.98 2.47
C ALA A 35 -6.40 2.89 3.30
N GLY A 36 -6.33 2.67 4.62
CA GLY A 36 -5.46 3.42 5.53
C GLY A 36 -5.97 4.82 5.91
N GLU A 37 -5.26 5.50 6.81
CA GLU A 37 -5.71 6.79 7.36
C GLU A 37 -5.65 7.95 6.36
N ASP A 38 -4.74 7.92 5.37
CA ASP A 38 -4.62 8.99 4.37
C ASP A 38 -5.86 9.06 3.48
N LEU A 39 -6.32 7.91 2.97
CA LEU A 39 -7.50 7.89 2.11
C LEU A 39 -8.76 8.23 2.89
N ARG A 40 -8.87 7.76 4.14
CA ARG A 40 -10.01 8.02 5.03
C ARG A 40 -10.32 9.51 5.19
N ARG A 41 -9.31 10.36 5.33
CA ARG A 41 -9.50 11.83 5.48
C ARG A 41 -9.97 12.52 4.19
N ARG A 42 -9.95 11.80 3.07
CA ARG A 42 -10.19 12.33 1.73
C ARG A 42 -11.46 11.79 1.09
N LEU A 43 -12.22 10.93 1.77
CA LEU A 43 -13.46 10.37 1.25
C LEU A 43 -14.58 11.41 1.22
N TYR A 44 -15.38 11.41 0.15
CA TYR A 44 -16.69 12.06 0.15
C TYR A 44 -17.73 11.08 0.69
N MET A 45 -18.22 11.36 1.89
CA MET A 45 -19.21 10.56 2.62
C MET A 45 -20.64 10.97 2.26
N THR A 46 -21.56 10.03 2.27
CA THR A 46 -23.01 10.25 2.24
C THR A 46 -23.72 9.18 3.07
N THR A 47 -25.01 9.36 3.34
CA THR A 47 -25.81 8.42 4.13
C THR A 47 -26.99 7.94 3.29
N GLY A 48 -27.17 6.62 3.21
CA GLY A 48 -28.32 6.00 2.57
C GLY A 48 -29.62 6.28 3.34
N SER A 49 -30.76 6.13 2.66
CA SER A 49 -32.08 6.25 3.30
C SER A 49 -32.33 5.18 4.38
N ASP A 50 -31.58 4.09 4.36
CA ASP A 50 -31.55 3.02 5.35
C ASP A 50 -30.55 3.27 6.49
N GLY A 51 -29.89 4.43 6.51
CA GLY A 51 -28.91 4.82 7.52
C GLY A 51 -27.49 4.27 7.29
N ARG A 52 -27.24 3.52 6.21
CA ARG A 52 -25.89 3.04 5.90
C ARG A 52 -24.96 4.17 5.48
N GLU A 53 -23.72 4.14 5.95
CA GLU A 53 -22.68 5.06 5.50
C GLU A 53 -22.14 4.60 4.15
N LEU A 54 -22.21 5.50 3.17
CA LEU A 54 -21.72 5.28 1.81
C LEU A 54 -20.63 6.30 1.50
N CYS A 55 -19.78 5.99 0.53
CA CYS A 55 -18.87 6.96 -0.04
C CYS A 55 -18.93 6.94 -1.57
N LEU A 56 -18.56 8.07 -2.17
CA LEU A 56 -18.18 8.07 -3.58
C LEU A 56 -16.81 7.39 -3.71
N ARG A 57 -16.67 6.48 -4.67
CA ARG A 57 -15.44 5.70 -4.85
C ARG A 57 -14.24 6.64 -4.97
N PRO A 58 -13.21 6.49 -4.12
CA PRO A 58 -12.02 7.33 -4.15
C PRO A 58 -10.96 6.84 -5.14
N GLU A 59 -11.08 5.59 -5.58
CA GLU A 59 -10.18 4.84 -6.46
C GLU A 59 -10.93 3.62 -7.06
N PHE A 60 -10.27 2.79 -7.88
CA PHE A 60 -10.89 1.69 -8.63
C PHE A 60 -10.48 0.28 -8.17
N THR A 61 -9.29 0.11 -7.58
CA THR A 61 -8.74 -1.17 -7.15
C THR A 61 -9.68 -1.92 -6.20
N ILE A 62 -10.17 -1.28 -5.13
CA ILE A 62 -11.10 -1.93 -4.19
C ILE A 62 -12.41 -2.32 -4.90
N PRO A 63 -13.12 -1.41 -5.61
CA PRO A 63 -14.32 -1.79 -6.35
C PRO A 63 -14.11 -2.89 -7.40
N VAL A 64 -12.96 -2.92 -8.09
CA VAL A 64 -12.61 -3.98 -9.05
C VAL A 64 -12.37 -5.31 -8.32
N CYS A 65 -11.69 -5.31 -7.17
CA CYS A 65 -11.54 -6.50 -6.35
C CYS A 65 -12.89 -7.03 -5.85
N MET A 66 -13.80 -6.15 -5.42
CA MET A 66 -15.18 -6.54 -5.04
C MET A 66 -15.97 -7.11 -6.23
N HIS A 67 -15.81 -6.52 -7.41
CA HIS A 67 -16.37 -7.07 -8.65
C HIS A 67 -15.81 -8.48 -8.94
N HIS A 68 -14.49 -8.67 -8.77
CA HIS A 68 -13.87 -9.97 -8.95
C HIS A 68 -14.43 -11.00 -7.96
N LEU A 69 -14.52 -10.68 -6.67
CA LEU A 69 -15.03 -11.60 -5.65
C LEU A 69 -16.51 -11.97 -5.85
N SER A 70 -17.33 -11.05 -6.37
CA SER A 70 -18.76 -11.30 -6.59
C SER A 70 -19.06 -12.14 -7.84
N THR A 71 -18.11 -12.31 -8.76
CA THR A 71 -18.34 -12.95 -10.07
C THR A 71 -17.73 -14.34 -10.20
N GLY A 72 -17.08 -14.88 -9.16
CA GLY A 72 -16.55 -16.25 -9.18
C GLY A 72 -15.50 -16.52 -8.11
N ASP A 73 -14.73 -17.60 -8.33
CA ASP A 73 -13.63 -17.98 -7.43
C ASP A 73 -12.56 -16.89 -7.33
N ALA A 74 -12.10 -16.61 -6.11
CA ALA A 74 -11.18 -15.52 -5.81
C ALA A 74 -9.75 -15.75 -6.37
N HIS A 75 -9.37 -16.99 -6.66
CA HIS A 75 -8.04 -17.33 -7.19
C HIS A 75 -8.02 -17.48 -8.70
N ARG A 76 -9.17 -17.31 -9.39
CA ARG A 76 -9.20 -17.34 -10.85
C ARG A 76 -8.34 -16.23 -11.43
N MET A 77 -7.67 -16.51 -12.53
CA MET A 77 -6.96 -15.48 -13.28
C MET A 77 -7.97 -14.56 -13.97
N ALA A 78 -7.82 -13.25 -13.77
CA ALA A 78 -8.66 -12.25 -14.43
C ALA A 78 -7.93 -10.91 -14.54
N ASP A 79 -8.01 -10.34 -15.74
CA ASP A 79 -7.42 -9.06 -16.10
C ASP A 79 -8.53 -8.04 -16.39
N TYR A 80 -8.60 -7.00 -15.58
CA TYR A 80 -9.64 -5.96 -15.65
C TYR A 80 -9.04 -4.61 -16.03
N ALA A 81 -9.72 -3.88 -16.91
CA ALA A 81 -9.44 -2.48 -17.20
C ALA A 81 -10.59 -1.60 -16.72
N TYR A 82 -10.31 -0.34 -16.44
CA TYR A 82 -11.32 0.65 -16.08
C TYR A 82 -10.92 2.04 -16.57
N ILE A 83 -11.91 2.87 -16.88
CA ILE A 83 -11.78 4.32 -17.14
C ILE A 83 -13.03 4.99 -16.56
N GLY A 84 -12.86 5.99 -15.70
CA GLY A 84 -13.98 6.77 -15.21
C GLY A 84 -13.66 7.71 -14.05
N PRO A 85 -14.68 8.39 -13.49
CA PRO A 85 -14.49 9.35 -12.43
C PRO A 85 -14.25 8.67 -11.08
N VAL A 86 -13.43 9.32 -10.26
CA VAL A 86 -13.21 9.01 -8.84
C VAL A 86 -13.24 10.32 -8.04
N PHE A 87 -13.48 10.21 -6.73
CA PHE A 87 -13.82 11.35 -5.88
C PHE A 87 -12.97 11.38 -4.62
N ARG A 88 -12.14 12.43 -4.46
CA ARG A 88 -11.34 12.64 -3.25
C ARG A 88 -11.27 14.11 -2.90
N HIS A 89 -11.32 14.46 -1.61
CA HIS A 89 -10.95 15.80 -1.18
C HIS A 89 -9.50 16.11 -1.60
N ARG A 90 -9.35 17.19 -2.36
CA ARG A 90 -8.07 17.74 -2.83
C ARG A 90 -8.04 19.24 -2.52
N PRO A 91 -7.23 19.69 -1.56
CA PRO A 91 -7.16 21.10 -1.22
C PRO A 91 -6.89 21.97 -2.45
N GLY A 92 -7.75 22.97 -2.68
CA GLY A 92 -7.61 23.91 -3.80
C GLY A 92 -7.88 23.32 -5.20
N GLN A 93 -8.41 22.10 -5.31
CA GLN A 93 -8.71 21.45 -6.59
C GLN A 93 -10.11 20.83 -6.56
N ILE A 94 -10.67 20.55 -7.74
CA ILE A 94 -11.92 19.79 -7.86
C ILE A 94 -11.67 18.36 -7.36
N GLY A 95 -12.59 17.86 -6.54
CA GLY A 95 -12.48 16.54 -5.93
C GLY A 95 -12.83 15.38 -6.87
N GLU A 96 -13.58 15.66 -7.93
CA GLU A 96 -13.85 14.76 -9.05
C GLU A 96 -12.73 14.85 -10.10
N PHE A 97 -12.19 13.70 -10.50
CA PHE A 97 -11.20 13.61 -11.58
C PHE A 97 -11.24 12.20 -12.19
N LEU A 98 -10.69 12.05 -13.40
CA LEU A 98 -10.69 10.79 -14.13
C LEU A 98 -9.46 9.94 -13.80
N GLN A 99 -9.69 8.64 -13.60
CA GLN A 99 -8.66 7.63 -13.56
C GLN A 99 -8.91 6.57 -14.63
N ALA A 100 -7.81 6.02 -15.12
CA ALA A 100 -7.79 4.84 -15.97
C ALA A 100 -6.77 3.86 -15.44
N GLY A 101 -6.90 2.57 -15.71
CA GLY A 101 -5.94 1.62 -15.19
C GLY A 101 -6.34 0.19 -15.40
N VAL A 102 -5.55 -0.70 -14.80
CA VAL A 102 -5.75 -2.13 -14.87
C VAL A 102 -5.51 -2.81 -13.53
N GLU A 103 -6.18 -3.94 -13.31
CA GLU A 103 -5.92 -4.88 -12.22
C GLU A 103 -5.78 -6.29 -12.80
N SER A 104 -4.61 -6.90 -12.59
CA SER A 104 -4.31 -8.30 -12.91
C SER A 104 -4.40 -9.12 -11.63
N LEU A 105 -5.40 -10.00 -11.52
CA LEU A 105 -5.72 -10.79 -10.32
C LEU A 105 -5.52 -12.29 -10.59
N GLY A 106 -4.97 -13.02 -9.62
CA GLY A 106 -4.82 -14.48 -9.67
C GLY A 106 -3.60 -14.99 -10.45
N ARG A 107 -2.83 -14.11 -11.12
CA ARG A 107 -1.60 -14.49 -11.86
C ARG A 107 -0.50 -15.00 -10.92
N THR A 108 -0.06 -16.25 -11.10
CA THR A 108 0.97 -16.89 -10.26
C THR A 108 2.41 -16.61 -10.73
N ASP A 109 2.60 -16.16 -11.96
CA ASP A 109 3.87 -15.75 -12.55
C ASP A 109 4.28 -14.32 -12.14
N ARG A 110 4.35 -14.08 -10.82
CA ARG A 110 4.43 -12.75 -10.20
C ARG A 110 5.44 -11.79 -10.82
N ILE A 111 6.66 -12.26 -11.10
CA ILE A 111 7.73 -11.45 -11.70
C ILE A 111 7.34 -10.96 -13.10
N THR A 112 6.79 -11.86 -13.92
CA THR A 112 6.32 -11.51 -15.27
C THR A 112 5.12 -10.57 -15.18
N ALA A 113 4.17 -10.84 -14.27
CA ALA A 113 3.01 -9.96 -14.07
C ALA A 113 3.42 -8.54 -13.64
N ASP A 114 4.38 -8.41 -12.72
CA ASP A 114 4.89 -7.11 -12.28
C ASP A 114 5.56 -6.35 -13.44
N ALA A 115 6.30 -7.05 -14.30
CA ALA A 115 6.93 -6.47 -15.47
C ALA A 115 5.94 -6.08 -16.57
N ASP A 116 4.94 -6.92 -16.85
CA ASP A 116 3.88 -6.64 -17.82
C ASP A 116 3.09 -5.40 -17.41
N VAL A 117 2.74 -5.28 -16.13
CA VAL A 117 1.96 -4.14 -15.62
C VAL A 117 2.76 -2.85 -15.66
N LEU A 118 4.05 -2.85 -15.28
CA LEU A 118 4.87 -1.64 -15.40
C LEU A 118 5.09 -1.25 -16.88
N ALA A 119 5.32 -2.22 -17.77
CA ALA A 119 5.42 -1.93 -19.20
C ALA A 119 4.13 -1.30 -19.75
N LEU A 120 2.97 -1.88 -19.41
CA LEU A 120 1.68 -1.34 -19.85
C LEU A 120 1.40 0.05 -19.26
N ALA A 121 1.85 0.32 -18.04
CA ALA A 121 1.78 1.65 -17.42
C ALA A 121 2.63 2.69 -18.19
N LEU A 122 3.83 2.31 -18.62
CA LEU A 122 4.70 3.15 -19.45
C LEU A 122 4.08 3.40 -20.83
N ASP A 123 3.58 2.36 -21.49
CA ASP A 123 2.89 2.47 -22.78
C ASP A 123 1.66 3.39 -22.67
N SER A 124 0.90 3.25 -21.58
CA SER A 124 -0.28 4.09 -21.30
C SER A 124 0.10 5.56 -21.09
N ALA A 125 1.21 5.85 -20.40
CA ALA A 125 1.70 7.21 -20.21
C ALA A 125 2.23 7.81 -21.53
N ALA A 126 2.90 7.01 -22.36
CA ALA A 126 3.44 7.42 -23.65
C ALA A 126 2.34 7.86 -24.64
N LEU A 127 1.15 7.24 -24.60
CA LEU A 127 -0.02 7.69 -25.38
C LEU A 127 -0.39 9.15 -25.15
N TYR A 128 -0.02 9.71 -23.99
CA TYR A 128 -0.28 11.10 -23.62
C TYR A 128 0.96 11.99 -23.65
N GLY A 129 1.98 11.58 -24.41
CA GLY A 129 3.18 12.37 -24.67
C GLY A 129 4.25 12.31 -23.58
N LEU A 130 4.16 11.35 -22.65
CA LEU A 130 5.20 11.10 -21.63
C LEU A 130 6.14 9.98 -22.10
N SER A 131 6.95 10.24 -23.13
CA SER A 131 7.87 9.23 -23.68
C SER A 131 9.15 9.04 -22.85
N GLU A 132 9.53 10.04 -22.06
CA GLU A 132 10.70 9.99 -21.16
C GLU A 132 10.29 10.39 -19.73
N PRO A 133 9.50 9.55 -19.03
CA PRO A 133 9.08 9.86 -17.69
C PRO A 133 10.15 9.51 -16.65
N ASP A 134 10.07 10.16 -15.49
CA ASP A 134 10.82 9.76 -14.31
C ASP A 134 10.10 8.58 -13.63
N VAL A 135 10.75 7.41 -13.58
CA VAL A 135 10.16 6.20 -13.00
C VAL A 135 10.80 5.87 -11.67
N ARG A 136 10.02 5.89 -10.60
CA ARG A 136 10.44 5.51 -9.25
C ARG A 136 9.93 4.13 -8.90
N VAL A 137 10.78 3.30 -8.35
CA VAL A 137 10.45 1.91 -7.97
C VAL A 137 10.91 1.57 -6.55
N GLY A 138 10.22 0.64 -5.91
CA GLY A 138 10.51 0.18 -4.54
C GLY A 138 9.94 -1.21 -4.30
N ASP A 139 10.35 -1.85 -3.21
CA ASP A 139 9.84 -3.17 -2.82
C ASP A 139 9.76 -3.31 -1.30
N SER A 140 8.54 -3.34 -0.77
CA SER A 140 8.30 -3.49 0.68
C SER A 140 8.69 -4.86 1.25
N LEU A 141 8.91 -5.88 0.39
CA LEU A 141 9.40 -7.18 0.82
C LEU A 141 10.86 -7.11 1.30
N LEU A 142 11.66 -6.20 0.72
CA LEU A 142 13.04 -5.98 1.16
C LEU A 142 13.06 -5.39 2.57
N PHE A 143 12.24 -4.36 2.84
CA PHE A 143 12.12 -3.78 4.16
C PHE A 143 11.63 -4.79 5.20
N SER A 144 10.62 -5.60 4.83
CA SER A 144 10.10 -6.67 5.67
C SER A 144 11.19 -7.69 6.03
N ALA A 145 11.99 -8.11 5.05
CA ALA A 145 13.11 -9.04 5.29
C ALA A 145 14.17 -8.45 6.23
N VAL A 146 14.49 -7.16 6.10
CA VAL A 146 15.44 -6.48 6.98
C VAL A 146 14.92 -6.41 8.41
N ILE A 147 13.70 -5.94 8.65
CA ILE A 147 13.14 -5.89 10.02
C ILE A 147 12.96 -7.28 10.62
N ASP A 148 12.75 -8.31 9.80
CA ASP A 148 12.67 -9.68 10.26
C ASP A 148 14.00 -10.22 10.77
N ALA A 149 15.10 -9.89 10.10
CA ALA A 149 16.47 -10.26 10.46
C ALA A 149 17.01 -9.53 11.71
N LEU A 150 16.39 -8.43 12.12
CA LEU A 150 16.86 -7.59 13.23
C LEU A 150 16.39 -8.04 14.62
N GLY A 151 15.67 -9.16 14.73
CA GLY A 151 15.22 -9.68 16.03
C GLY A 151 14.23 -8.77 16.78
N ILE A 152 13.59 -7.85 16.06
CA ILE A 152 12.61 -6.90 16.60
C ILE A 152 11.37 -7.65 17.11
N ALA A 153 10.74 -7.22 18.21
CA ALA A 153 9.52 -7.85 18.68
C ALA A 153 8.39 -7.75 17.64
N ALA A 154 7.58 -8.82 17.50
CA ALA A 154 6.56 -8.92 16.46
C ALA A 154 5.57 -7.74 16.37
N PRO A 155 5.08 -7.16 17.50
CA PRO A 155 4.24 -5.96 17.45
C PRO A 155 4.93 -4.75 16.79
N TRP A 156 6.22 -4.54 17.08
CA TRP A 156 7.01 -3.48 16.48
C TRP A 156 7.29 -3.70 15.00
N LYS A 157 7.57 -4.95 14.59
CA LYS A 157 7.70 -5.30 13.17
C LYS A 157 6.43 -4.93 12.39
N ARG A 158 5.24 -5.27 12.90
CA ARG A 158 3.96 -4.92 12.27
C ARG A 158 3.78 -3.41 12.14
N ARG A 159 4.11 -2.65 13.20
CA ARG A 159 4.02 -1.17 13.17
C ARG A 159 4.99 -0.54 12.17
N LEU A 160 6.23 -1.01 12.12
CA LEU A 160 7.21 -0.55 11.14
C LEU A 160 6.77 -0.87 9.72
N ALA A 161 6.33 -2.11 9.46
CA ALA A 161 5.83 -2.52 8.15
C ALA A 161 4.61 -1.68 7.69
N ARG A 162 3.68 -1.36 8.60
CA ARG A 162 2.53 -0.49 8.30
C ARG A 162 2.89 0.98 8.12
N ALA A 163 3.98 1.43 8.73
CA ALA A 163 4.46 2.79 8.57
C ALA A 163 5.30 2.97 7.28
N PHE A 164 5.80 1.88 6.70
CA PHE A 164 6.57 1.91 5.46
C PHE A 164 5.75 2.48 4.31
N GLY A 165 6.34 3.41 3.54
CA GLY A 165 5.65 4.19 2.50
C GLY A 165 5.08 5.53 2.98
N ASP A 166 5.05 5.78 4.30
CA ASP A 166 4.84 7.09 4.90
C ASP A 166 6.06 7.46 5.74
N GLY A 167 7.01 8.19 5.14
CA GLY A 167 8.29 8.53 5.77
C GLY A 167 8.12 9.23 7.12
N ALA A 168 7.15 10.15 7.25
CA ALA A 168 6.90 10.87 8.50
C ALA A 168 6.38 9.92 9.60
N ARG A 169 5.48 8.99 9.23
CA ARG A 169 4.96 7.98 10.16
C ARG A 169 6.04 6.96 10.54
N LEU A 170 6.89 6.58 9.60
CA LEU A 170 8.01 5.66 9.83
C LEU A 170 9.03 6.29 10.77
N ASP A 171 9.45 7.53 10.51
CA ASP A 171 10.37 8.30 11.37
C ASP A 171 9.81 8.44 12.78
N ALA A 172 8.53 8.80 12.92
CA ALA A 172 7.88 8.90 14.23
C ALA A 172 7.80 7.54 14.96
N THR A 173 7.72 6.43 14.21
CA THR A 173 7.71 5.09 14.80
C THR A 173 9.11 4.65 15.24
N LEU A 174 10.13 4.93 14.43
CA LEU A 174 11.53 4.69 14.77
C LEU A 174 11.97 5.55 15.97
N ALA A 175 11.62 6.84 16.01
CA ALA A 175 11.93 7.71 17.13
C ALA A 175 11.32 7.21 18.45
N ARG A 176 10.07 6.73 18.43
CA ARG A 176 9.42 6.13 19.61
C ARG A 176 10.08 4.81 20.06
N LEU A 177 10.68 4.09 19.13
CA LEU A 177 11.37 2.83 19.37
C LEU A 177 12.78 3.01 19.93
N SER A 178 13.47 4.08 19.50
CA SER A 178 14.83 4.41 19.94
C SER A 178 14.86 5.30 21.18
N ALA A 179 13.74 5.90 21.58
CA ALA A 179 13.64 6.67 22.83
C ALA A 179 13.75 5.75 24.05
N ASP A 180 14.69 6.08 24.94
CA ASP A 180 14.87 5.40 26.22
C ASP A 180 13.58 5.54 27.05
N ARG A 181 12.98 4.43 27.49
CA ARG A 181 11.65 4.39 28.14
C ARG A 181 11.60 4.99 29.55
N ALA A 182 12.56 5.82 29.91
CA ALA A 182 12.76 6.25 31.28
C ALA A 182 11.78 7.36 31.75
N SER A 183 10.96 7.99 30.89
CA SER A 183 10.33 9.25 31.32
C SER A 183 8.87 9.54 30.97
N ASP A 184 8.08 8.66 30.35
CA ASP A 184 6.63 8.90 30.24
C ASP A 184 5.85 7.59 30.35
N ALA A 185 5.25 7.36 31.52
CA ALA A 185 4.25 6.33 31.67
C ALA A 185 3.06 6.70 30.77
N PRO A 186 2.61 5.82 29.86
CA PRO A 186 1.47 6.13 29.00
C PRO A 186 0.26 6.54 29.84
N ALA A 187 -0.52 7.51 29.36
CA ALA A 187 -1.87 7.70 29.88
C ALA A 187 -2.56 6.32 29.84
N HIS A 188 -3.11 5.89 30.98
CA HIS A 188 -3.66 4.55 31.21
C HIS A 188 -2.65 3.41 31.48
N ALA A 189 -1.42 3.70 31.94
CA ALA A 189 -0.43 2.67 32.33
C ALA A 189 -0.98 1.60 33.30
N GLY A 190 -1.81 1.99 34.28
CA GLY A 190 -2.45 1.04 35.20
C GLY A 190 -3.46 0.10 34.52
N PHE A 191 -4.16 0.59 33.50
CA PHE A 191 -5.09 -0.22 32.70
C PHE A 191 -4.32 -1.17 31.77
N LEU A 192 -3.26 -0.68 31.12
CA LEU A 192 -2.38 -1.50 30.29
C LEU A 192 -1.68 -2.61 31.09
N ALA A 193 -1.26 -2.31 32.32
CA ALA A 193 -0.70 -3.29 33.24
C ALA A 193 -1.73 -4.35 33.68
N ALA A 194 -3.00 -3.96 33.83
CA ALA A 194 -4.08 -4.91 34.15
C ALA A 194 -4.43 -5.84 32.98
N LEU A 195 -4.14 -5.41 31.74
CA LEU A 195 -4.29 -6.22 30.53
C LEU A 195 -3.02 -7.01 30.17
N ASP A 196 -1.91 -6.78 30.87
CA ASP A 196 -0.65 -7.49 30.60
C ASP A 196 -0.78 -8.97 30.98
N GLY A 197 -0.47 -9.86 30.03
CA GLY A 197 -0.66 -11.31 30.19
C GLY A 197 -2.10 -11.82 30.14
N ALA A 198 -3.10 -10.94 29.93
CA ALA A 198 -4.47 -11.37 29.66
C ALA A 198 -4.56 -12.06 28.30
N ASP A 199 -5.42 -13.08 28.18
CA ASP A 199 -5.75 -13.63 26.87
C ASP A 199 -6.62 -12.67 26.06
N HIS A 200 -6.72 -12.95 24.76
CA HIS A 200 -7.40 -12.09 23.81
C HIS A 200 -8.88 -11.87 24.17
N ASP A 201 -9.58 -12.92 24.60
CA ASP A 201 -11.01 -12.88 24.90
C ASP A 201 -11.29 -12.10 26.19
N ALA A 202 -10.44 -12.26 27.21
CA ALA A 202 -10.53 -11.53 28.47
C ALA A 202 -10.33 -10.02 28.25
N ALA A 203 -9.36 -9.63 27.42
CA ALA A 203 -9.12 -8.21 27.12
C ALA A 203 -10.26 -7.58 26.32
N HIS A 204 -10.85 -8.32 25.38
CA HIS A 204 -12.03 -7.89 24.63
C HIS A 204 -13.22 -7.66 25.56
N SER A 205 -13.52 -8.62 26.43
CA SER A 205 -14.61 -8.51 27.41
C SER A 205 -14.46 -7.30 28.33
N VAL A 206 -13.25 -7.04 28.84
CA VAL A 206 -12.99 -5.90 29.74
C VAL A 206 -13.23 -4.55 29.05
N VAL A 207 -12.83 -4.43 27.78
CA VAL A 207 -13.02 -3.21 27.00
C VAL A 207 -14.48 -3.02 26.59
N GLU A 208 -15.18 -4.10 26.22
CA GLU A 208 -16.62 -4.09 25.96
C GLU A 208 -17.41 -3.64 27.18
N ASP A 209 -17.11 -4.20 28.35
CA ASP A 209 -17.77 -3.84 29.60
C ASP A 209 -17.51 -2.37 29.96
N LEU A 210 -16.28 -1.88 29.79
CA LEU A 210 -15.94 -0.47 30.05
C LEU A 210 -16.69 0.50 29.13
N LEU A 211 -16.76 0.19 27.83
CA LEU A 211 -17.48 1.02 26.86
C LEU A 211 -18.99 0.98 27.10
N SER A 212 -19.53 -0.19 27.47
CA SER A 212 -20.92 -0.37 27.88
C SER A 212 -21.27 0.46 29.13
N ILE A 213 -20.44 0.38 30.18
CA ILE A 213 -20.60 1.18 31.41
C ILE A 213 -20.54 2.68 31.12
N ALA A 214 -19.64 3.10 30.22
CA ALA A 214 -19.53 4.50 29.80
C ALA A 214 -20.67 4.97 28.87
N GLY A 215 -21.55 4.06 28.43
CA GLY A 215 -22.64 4.36 27.49
C GLY A 215 -22.16 4.67 26.07
N ILE A 216 -20.96 4.24 25.71
CA ILE A 216 -20.32 4.53 24.43
C ILE A 216 -20.53 3.35 23.49
N LYS A 217 -21.39 3.51 22.48
CA LYS A 217 -21.69 2.44 21.51
C LYS A 217 -20.65 2.31 20.40
N SER A 218 -19.96 3.40 20.03
CA SER A 218 -18.88 3.42 19.03
C SER A 218 -18.13 4.75 19.08
N ILE A 219 -16.79 4.74 18.99
CA ILE A 219 -15.98 5.97 18.85
C ILE A 219 -15.33 5.95 17.46
N GLY A 220 -15.70 6.92 16.62
CA GLY A 220 -15.05 7.12 15.31
C GLY A 220 -15.10 5.90 14.39
N GLY A 221 -16.17 5.11 14.44
CA GLY A 221 -16.37 3.93 13.59
C GLY A 221 -15.54 2.70 13.97
N ARG A 222 -14.89 2.67 15.14
CA ARG A 222 -14.17 1.49 15.64
C ARG A 222 -15.05 0.63 16.55
N THR A 223 -14.90 -0.69 16.45
CA THR A 223 -15.57 -1.66 17.35
C THR A 223 -14.85 -1.77 18.69
N PRO A 224 -15.54 -2.22 19.77
CA PRO A 224 -14.90 -2.53 21.05
C PRO A 224 -13.72 -3.50 20.94
N GLY A 225 -13.84 -4.55 20.12
CA GLY A 225 -12.76 -5.50 19.89
C GLY A 225 -11.53 -4.86 19.25
N GLU A 226 -11.71 -3.98 18.26
CA GLU A 226 -10.59 -3.23 17.66
C GLU A 226 -9.91 -2.29 18.68
N ILE A 227 -10.69 -1.74 19.61
CA ILE A 227 -10.16 -0.90 20.69
C ILE A 227 -9.35 -1.78 21.66
N ALA A 228 -9.84 -2.97 22.00
CA ALA A 228 -9.15 -3.94 22.85
C ALA A 228 -7.84 -4.43 22.25
N ASP A 229 -7.84 -4.81 20.98
CA ASP A 229 -6.65 -5.19 20.23
C ASP A 229 -5.58 -4.10 20.26
N ARG A 230 -6.01 -2.83 20.16
CA ARG A 230 -5.08 -1.70 20.25
C ARG A 230 -4.46 -1.57 21.64
N PHE A 231 -5.22 -1.81 22.71
CA PHE A 231 -4.71 -1.78 24.08
C PHE A 231 -3.77 -2.96 24.37
N LEU A 232 -4.12 -4.17 23.93
CA LEU A 232 -3.24 -5.34 24.01
C LEU A 232 -1.93 -5.13 23.25
N GLU A 233 -2.01 -4.54 22.05
CA GLU A 233 -0.83 -4.18 21.26
C GLU A 233 0.02 -3.16 22.04
N GLN A 234 -0.59 -2.11 22.60
CA GLN A 234 0.13 -1.11 23.43
C GLN A 234 0.82 -1.72 24.65
N SER A 235 0.17 -2.66 25.34
CA SER A 235 0.76 -3.37 26.49
C SER A 235 1.95 -4.24 26.06
N SER A 236 1.77 -5.05 25.01
CA SER A 236 2.84 -5.87 24.43
C SER A 236 4.03 -5.04 23.96
N LEU A 237 3.78 -3.85 23.42
CA LEU A 237 4.81 -2.91 23.02
C LEU A 237 5.52 -2.32 24.23
N ALA A 238 4.80 -1.97 25.30
CA ALA A 238 5.37 -1.49 26.56
C ALA A 238 6.23 -2.54 27.29
N ALA A 239 5.99 -3.84 27.05
CA ALA A 239 6.82 -4.94 27.54
C ALA A 239 8.00 -5.27 26.59
N GLY A 240 7.79 -5.21 25.27
CA GLY A 240 8.83 -5.48 24.28
C GLY A 240 9.82 -4.32 24.17
N GLY A 241 11.09 -4.58 24.50
CA GLY A 241 12.18 -3.60 24.44
C GLY A 241 12.24 -2.83 23.10
N GLY A 242 12.85 -1.64 23.14
CA GLY A 242 13.02 -0.76 21.97
C GLY A 242 13.96 -1.33 20.91
N LEU A 243 14.23 -0.52 19.87
CA LEU A 243 15.27 -0.85 18.89
C LEU A 243 16.64 -0.68 19.54
N ASP A 244 17.51 -1.69 19.43
CA ASP A 244 18.90 -1.52 19.81
C ASP A 244 19.65 -0.62 18.81
N ALA A 245 20.87 -0.20 19.18
CA ALA A 245 21.69 0.67 18.35
C ALA A 245 22.03 0.04 16.99
N ARG A 246 22.18 -1.28 16.94
CA ARG A 246 22.45 -2.01 15.70
C ARG A 246 21.24 -1.95 14.77
N ALA A 247 20.05 -2.33 15.23
CA ALA A 247 18.83 -2.33 14.44
C ALA A 247 18.50 -0.92 13.91
N THR A 248 18.69 0.11 14.75
CA THR A 248 18.53 1.51 14.33
C THR A 248 19.51 1.88 13.20
N SER A 249 20.80 1.53 13.35
CA SER A 249 21.83 1.77 12.33
C SER A 249 21.53 1.02 11.02
N VAL A 250 21.16 -0.26 11.09
CA VAL A 250 20.85 -1.07 9.90
C VAL A 250 19.65 -0.50 9.15
N ILE A 251 18.57 -0.13 9.84
CA ILE A 251 17.39 0.48 9.21
C ILE A 251 17.78 1.80 8.52
N ALA A 252 18.59 2.64 9.17
CA ALA A 252 19.06 3.89 8.57
C ALA A 252 19.91 3.64 7.32
N ARG A 253 20.86 2.69 7.37
CA ARG A 253 21.69 2.29 6.22
C ARG A 253 20.84 1.73 5.08
N PHE A 254 19.84 0.91 5.38
CA PHE A 254 18.91 0.36 4.39
C PHE A 254 18.14 1.48 3.69
N ARG A 255 17.53 2.40 4.45
CA ARG A 255 16.71 3.50 3.90
C ARG A 255 17.52 4.46 3.02
N ALA A 256 18.83 4.56 3.26
CA ALA A 256 19.73 5.38 2.43
C ALA A 256 20.04 4.76 1.05
N ILE A 257 19.70 3.49 0.82
CA ILE A 257 19.96 2.82 -0.46
C ILE A 257 19.00 3.34 -1.53
N SER A 258 19.57 3.95 -2.56
CA SER A 258 18.87 4.42 -3.74
C SER A 258 19.81 4.39 -4.96
N GLY A 259 19.25 4.44 -6.16
CA GLY A 259 20.01 4.41 -7.41
C GLY A 259 19.30 3.59 -8.49
N THR A 260 20.05 3.05 -9.46
CA THR A 260 19.51 2.06 -10.39
C THR A 260 19.24 0.73 -9.67
N PRO A 261 18.35 -0.14 -10.18
CA PRO A 261 18.12 -1.46 -9.59
C PRO A 261 19.40 -2.28 -9.38
N ASP A 262 20.32 -2.26 -10.34
CA ASP A 262 21.60 -2.99 -10.24
C ASP A 262 22.50 -2.43 -9.14
N GLY A 263 22.63 -1.10 -9.07
CA GLY A 263 23.42 -0.43 -8.03
C GLY A 263 22.82 -0.64 -6.63
N ALA A 264 21.50 -0.59 -6.52
CA ALA A 264 20.78 -0.85 -5.29
C ALA A 264 20.93 -2.31 -4.84
N LEU A 265 20.85 -3.29 -5.75
CA LEU A 265 21.08 -4.70 -5.45
C LEU A 265 22.49 -4.93 -4.91
N ALA A 266 23.51 -4.32 -5.51
CA ALA A 266 24.88 -4.40 -5.01
C ALA A 266 25.00 -3.81 -3.59
N ALA A 267 24.42 -2.63 -3.35
CA ALA A 267 24.40 -2.01 -2.03
C ALA A 267 23.66 -2.87 -0.98
N LEU A 268 22.54 -3.49 -1.35
CA LEU A 268 21.76 -4.38 -0.49
C LEU A 268 22.54 -5.67 -0.15
N LYS A 269 23.24 -6.27 -1.13
CA LYS A 269 24.12 -7.43 -0.93
C LYS A 269 25.26 -7.11 0.06
N THR A 270 25.89 -5.93 -0.09
CA THR A 270 26.89 -5.43 0.86
C THR A 270 26.31 -5.25 2.26
N LEU A 271 25.17 -4.56 2.40
CA LEU A 271 24.51 -4.38 3.70
C LEU A 271 24.17 -5.72 4.36
N SER A 272 23.62 -6.67 3.61
CA SER A 272 23.30 -8.03 4.09
C SER A 272 24.53 -8.75 4.62
N THR A 273 25.66 -8.63 3.92
CA THR A 273 26.93 -9.27 4.29
C THR A 273 27.55 -8.63 5.54
N ASP A 274 27.70 -7.31 5.54
CA ASP A 274 28.29 -6.53 6.64
C ASP A 274 27.54 -6.80 7.95
N GLU A 275 26.21 -6.83 7.88
CA GLU A 275 25.33 -6.94 9.03
C GLU A 275 24.86 -8.37 9.30
N LYS A 276 25.26 -9.34 8.47
CA LYS A 276 24.86 -10.76 8.56
C LYS A 276 23.36 -10.95 8.66
N LEU A 277 22.60 -10.30 7.77
CA LEU A 277 21.13 -10.29 7.82
C LEU A 277 20.49 -11.59 7.34
N GLY A 278 21.16 -12.36 6.46
CA GLY A 278 20.62 -13.62 5.94
C GLY A 278 19.36 -13.45 5.09
N ILE A 279 19.26 -12.35 4.34
CA ILE A 279 18.10 -11.98 3.52
C ILE A 279 18.22 -12.43 2.06
N ASP A 280 18.99 -13.50 1.79
CA ASP A 280 19.37 -13.93 0.44
C ASP A 280 18.16 -14.19 -0.47
N ALA A 281 17.10 -14.83 0.07
CA ALA A 281 15.87 -15.08 -0.68
C ALA A 281 15.15 -13.79 -1.12
N ALA A 282 15.20 -12.73 -0.30
CA ALA A 282 14.61 -11.44 -0.65
C ALA A 282 15.43 -10.72 -1.72
N LEU A 283 16.77 -10.82 -1.64
CA LEU A 283 17.68 -10.26 -2.64
C LEU A 283 17.55 -10.99 -3.99
N GLU A 284 17.46 -12.32 -3.97
CA GLU A 284 17.19 -13.13 -5.17
C GLU A 284 15.84 -12.78 -5.80
N GLY A 285 14.81 -12.54 -4.97
CA GLY A 285 13.51 -12.07 -5.45
C GLY A 285 13.58 -10.70 -6.14
N PHE A 286 14.35 -9.76 -5.60
CA PHE A 286 14.57 -8.45 -6.21
C PHE A 286 15.39 -8.54 -7.50
N GLU A 287 16.44 -9.36 -7.52
CA GLU A 287 17.29 -9.62 -8.71
C GLU A 287 16.47 -10.22 -9.85
N LYS A 288 15.71 -11.29 -9.60
CA LYS A 288 14.82 -11.90 -10.59
C LYS A 288 13.75 -10.94 -11.12
N ARG A 289 13.28 -10.01 -10.28
CA ARG A 289 12.35 -8.95 -10.69
C ARG A 289 13.02 -7.98 -11.65
N ALA A 290 14.22 -7.49 -11.32
CA ALA A 290 14.99 -6.63 -12.21
C ALA A 290 15.26 -7.31 -13.56
N GLU A 291 15.64 -8.59 -13.56
CA GLU A 291 15.79 -9.39 -14.78
C GLU A 291 14.47 -9.53 -15.56
N GLY A 292 13.33 -9.71 -14.86
CA GLY A 292 12.01 -9.75 -15.47
C GLY A 292 11.63 -8.45 -16.17
N LEU A 293 11.90 -7.31 -15.53
CA LEU A 293 11.71 -5.98 -16.11
C LEU A 293 12.57 -5.80 -17.36
N ALA A 294 13.85 -6.16 -17.30
CA ALA A 294 14.76 -6.09 -18.44
C ALA A 294 14.30 -6.99 -19.60
N ARG A 295 13.87 -8.24 -19.31
CA ARG A 295 13.30 -9.15 -20.32
C ARG A 295 12.04 -8.61 -20.99
N ARG A 296 11.26 -7.78 -20.29
CA ARG A 296 10.08 -7.10 -20.86
C ARG A 296 10.43 -5.86 -21.70
N GLY A 297 11.71 -5.50 -21.78
CA GLY A 297 12.22 -4.38 -22.56
C GLY A 297 12.35 -3.07 -21.77
N ILE A 298 12.23 -3.11 -20.44
CA ILE A 298 12.37 -1.94 -19.59
C ILE A 298 13.86 -1.70 -19.31
N ASP A 299 14.35 -0.52 -19.68
CA ASP A 299 15.73 -0.11 -19.41
C ASP A 299 15.90 0.21 -17.91
N LEU A 300 16.57 -0.69 -17.18
CA LEU A 300 16.81 -0.54 -15.74
C LEU A 300 17.62 0.70 -15.39
N SER A 301 18.44 1.22 -16.32
CA SER A 301 19.22 2.44 -16.06
C SER A 301 18.36 3.70 -15.95
N LYS A 302 17.13 3.64 -16.47
CA LYS A 302 16.12 4.71 -16.37
C LYS A 302 15.22 4.59 -15.15
N LEU A 303 15.36 3.52 -14.35
CA LEU A 303 14.59 3.34 -13.13
C LEU A 303 15.35 3.90 -11.93
N ALA A 304 14.66 4.72 -11.13
CA ALA A 304 15.16 5.19 -9.85
C ALA A 304 14.58 4.32 -8.71
N PHE A 305 15.36 3.35 -8.27
CA PHE A 305 15.05 2.57 -7.08
C PHE A 305 15.33 3.37 -5.80
N SER A 306 14.45 3.23 -4.81
CA SER A 306 14.68 3.68 -3.45
C SER A 306 14.16 2.65 -2.45
N ALA A 307 15.01 2.26 -1.49
CA ALA A 307 14.66 1.32 -0.43
C ALA A 307 13.67 1.90 0.58
N ASP A 308 13.58 3.24 0.71
CA ASP A 308 12.61 3.93 1.55
C ASP A 308 11.31 4.28 0.80
N PHE A 309 11.19 3.86 -0.45
CA PHE A 309 10.00 4.13 -1.25
C PHE A 309 8.95 3.03 -1.09
N GLY A 310 7.85 3.43 -0.46
CA GLY A 310 6.59 2.70 -0.45
C GLY A 310 5.43 3.59 -0.91
N ARG A 311 4.24 3.02 -1.00
CA ARG A 311 3.02 3.75 -1.38
C ARG A 311 2.17 4.02 -0.14
N ARG A 312 1.42 5.13 -0.14
CA ARG A 312 0.60 5.57 0.99
C ARG A 312 -0.68 4.76 1.24
N LEU A 313 -0.98 3.79 0.36
CA LEU A 313 -2.13 2.91 0.53
C LEU A 313 -1.63 1.65 1.25
N ASP A 314 -2.20 1.37 2.42
CA ASP A 314 -1.75 0.31 3.34
C ASP A 314 -1.79 -1.10 2.71
N TYR A 315 -2.50 -1.30 1.59
CA TYR A 315 -2.71 -2.61 0.98
C TYR A 315 -1.56 -3.11 0.08
N TYR A 316 -0.60 -2.28 -0.29
CA TYR A 316 0.55 -2.74 -1.10
C TYR A 316 1.43 -3.71 -0.31
N SER A 317 1.92 -4.75 -0.97
CA SER A 317 2.58 -5.89 -0.32
C SER A 317 3.88 -6.33 -0.98
N GLY A 318 4.42 -5.56 -1.91
CA GLY A 318 5.70 -5.86 -2.56
C GLY A 318 6.18 -4.75 -3.47
N PHE A 319 6.44 -5.10 -4.73
CA PHE A 319 6.86 -4.17 -5.78
C PHE A 319 5.88 -3.02 -5.94
N VAL A 320 6.37 -1.80 -5.96
CA VAL A 320 5.59 -0.58 -6.18
C VAL A 320 6.32 0.35 -7.14
N PHE A 321 5.56 1.17 -7.85
CA PHE A 321 6.13 2.14 -8.77
C PHE A 321 5.27 3.40 -8.90
N GLU A 322 5.94 4.48 -9.28
CA GLU A 322 5.32 5.73 -9.72
C GLU A 322 6.01 6.23 -10.99
N ILE A 323 5.21 6.77 -11.91
CA ILE A 323 5.67 7.42 -13.13
C ILE A 323 5.33 8.90 -13.02
N HIS A 324 6.33 9.76 -13.11
CA HIS A 324 6.21 11.21 -13.00
C HIS A 324 6.50 11.87 -14.35
N ASP A 325 5.77 12.95 -14.65
CA ASP A 325 6.11 13.85 -15.75
C ASP A 325 7.03 14.94 -15.19
N PRO A 326 8.27 15.08 -15.68
CA PRO A 326 9.15 16.19 -15.29
C PRO A 326 8.51 17.57 -15.49
N ALA A 327 7.57 17.70 -16.43
CA ALA A 327 6.81 18.93 -16.67
C ALA A 327 5.62 19.13 -15.70
N PHE A 328 5.25 18.12 -14.90
CA PHE A 328 4.17 18.18 -13.91
C PHE A 328 4.65 17.74 -12.52
N PRO A 329 5.29 18.63 -11.74
CA PRO A 329 5.92 18.26 -10.46
C PRO A 329 4.92 18.06 -9.30
N ALA A 330 3.62 18.24 -9.51
CA ALA A 330 2.62 18.19 -8.44
C ALA A 330 2.30 16.75 -7.96
N GLY A 331 2.83 15.73 -8.62
CA GLY A 331 2.75 14.34 -8.18
C GLY A 331 2.77 13.35 -9.35
N PRO A 332 2.66 12.04 -9.04
CA PRO A 332 2.75 11.01 -10.06
C PRO A 332 1.59 11.09 -11.05
N VAL A 333 1.89 10.77 -12.30
CA VAL A 333 0.92 10.62 -13.38
C VAL A 333 0.39 9.19 -13.43
N VAL A 334 1.24 8.21 -13.12
CA VAL A 334 0.82 6.81 -12.88
C VAL A 334 1.35 6.34 -11.53
N GLY A 335 0.57 5.52 -10.84
CA GLY A 335 0.98 4.86 -9.61
C GLY A 335 0.43 3.45 -9.57
N GLY A 336 1.27 2.49 -9.18
CA GLY A 336 0.91 1.08 -9.23
C GLY A 336 1.80 0.23 -8.33
N GLY A 337 1.52 -1.07 -8.35
CA GLY A 337 2.26 -2.05 -7.56
C GLY A 337 1.43 -3.27 -7.21
N ARG A 338 2.06 -4.17 -6.46
CA ARG A 338 1.53 -5.46 -6.02
C ARG A 338 0.85 -5.36 -4.66
N TYR A 339 -0.28 -6.04 -4.50
CA TYR A 339 -1.15 -5.95 -3.31
C TYR A 339 -1.85 -7.29 -2.99
N ASP A 340 -1.08 -8.35 -2.80
CA ASP A 340 -1.58 -9.73 -2.64
C ASP A 340 -2.48 -9.96 -1.41
N ARG A 341 -2.46 -9.01 -0.46
CA ARG A 341 -3.20 -9.07 0.82
C ARG A 341 -4.55 -8.37 0.76
N LEU A 342 -4.85 -7.66 -0.33
CA LEU A 342 -6.08 -6.88 -0.46
C LEU A 342 -7.33 -7.78 -0.51
N LEU A 343 -7.34 -8.80 -1.38
CA LEU A 343 -8.51 -9.67 -1.54
C LEU A 343 -8.87 -10.43 -0.25
N PRO A 344 -7.91 -10.94 0.55
CA PRO A 344 -8.21 -11.45 1.89
C PRO A 344 -8.89 -10.44 2.81
N ALA A 345 -8.42 -9.19 2.83
CA ALA A 345 -9.03 -8.12 3.61
C ALA A 345 -10.45 -7.79 3.15
N LEU A 346 -10.82 -8.15 1.91
CA LEU A 346 -12.15 -8.00 1.32
C LEU A 346 -13.00 -9.29 1.39
N GLY A 347 -12.53 -10.34 2.07
CA GLY A 347 -13.29 -11.57 2.30
C GLY A 347 -12.84 -12.81 1.53
N ALA A 348 -11.73 -12.77 0.78
CA ALA A 348 -11.14 -13.99 0.22
C ALA A 348 -10.51 -14.87 1.32
N ARG A 349 -10.53 -16.19 1.13
CA ARG A 349 -10.02 -17.15 2.14
C ARG A 349 -8.50 -17.14 2.30
N ALA A 350 -7.77 -16.78 1.24
CA ALA A 350 -6.32 -16.80 1.22
C ALA A 350 -5.78 -15.70 0.29
N ALA A 351 -4.48 -15.41 0.41
CA ALA A 351 -3.80 -14.41 -0.40
C ALA A 351 -3.98 -14.68 -1.89
N VAL A 352 -4.40 -13.66 -2.63
CA VAL A 352 -4.58 -13.73 -4.09
C VAL A 352 -3.51 -12.84 -4.72
N PRO A 353 -2.62 -13.38 -5.56
CA PRO A 353 -1.65 -12.56 -6.28
C PRO A 353 -2.35 -11.45 -7.06
N ALA A 354 -1.96 -10.20 -6.84
CA ALA A 354 -2.64 -9.06 -7.45
C ALA A 354 -1.66 -7.90 -7.72
N VAL A 355 -1.73 -7.33 -8.92
CA VAL A 355 -0.89 -6.21 -9.34
C VAL A 355 -1.63 -5.35 -10.35
N GLY A 356 -1.43 -4.04 -10.28
CA GLY A 356 -2.11 -3.09 -11.16
C GLY A 356 -1.57 -1.68 -11.06
N PHE A 357 -2.18 -0.77 -11.81
CA PHE A 357 -1.85 0.65 -11.79
C PHE A 357 -3.06 1.52 -12.08
N ALA A 358 -2.98 2.78 -11.63
CA ALA A 358 -3.90 3.84 -12.02
C ALA A 358 -3.13 5.02 -12.64
N LEU A 359 -3.58 5.46 -13.82
CA LEU A 359 -3.22 6.67 -14.54
C LEU A 359 -4.20 7.80 -14.14
N TRP A 360 -3.67 8.95 -13.73
CA TRP A 360 -4.43 10.17 -13.48
C TRP A 360 -4.60 10.96 -14.77
N LEU A 361 -5.77 10.87 -15.39
CA LEU A 361 -6.03 11.54 -16.67
C LEU A 361 -6.09 13.07 -16.55
N ASP A 362 -6.30 13.61 -15.34
CA ASP A 362 -6.21 15.05 -15.09
C ASP A 362 -4.76 15.58 -14.97
N ARG A 363 -3.76 14.70 -15.04
CA ARG A 363 -2.33 15.02 -14.91
C ARG A 363 -1.52 14.76 -16.18
N VAL A 364 -2.16 14.23 -17.22
CA VAL A 364 -1.53 14.05 -18.53
C VAL A 364 -1.86 15.19 -19.47
N LYS A 365 -1.03 15.39 -20.48
CA LYS A 365 -1.36 16.28 -21.60
C LYS A 365 -2.51 15.64 -22.39
N GLY A 366 -3.52 16.43 -22.74
CA GLY A 366 -4.53 15.96 -23.68
C GLY A 366 -3.88 15.63 -25.02
N VAL A 367 -4.27 14.54 -25.66
CA VAL A 367 -3.92 14.28 -27.05
C VAL A 367 -4.59 15.39 -27.87
N SER A 368 -3.81 16.31 -28.44
CA SER A 368 -4.32 17.17 -29.50
C SER A 368 -4.58 16.28 -30.71
N ALA A 369 -5.84 16.25 -31.17
CA ALA A 369 -6.27 15.54 -32.37
C ALA A 369 -5.55 16.04 -33.62
#